data_AF-A0A7I7LKQ8-F1
#
_entry.id   AF-A0A7I7LKQ8-F1
#
_cell.length_a   1.000
_cell.length_b   1.000
_cell.length_c   1.000
_cell.angle_alpha   90.00
_cell.angle_beta   90.00
_cell.angle_gamma   90.00
#
_symmetry.space_group_name_H-M   'P 1'
#
loop_
_entity.id
_entity.type
_entity.pdbx_description
1 polymer ?
#
loop_
_entity_poly.entity_id
_entity_poly.type
_entity_poly.pdbx_seq_one_letter_code
_entity_poly.pdbx_strand_id
1 'polypeptide(L)'
;MAFGDYQYEIYFQGLSGVVPGLPMAFAELESRAQMALPPSVWSYVVGGAGDERTQRANCEAFDRWGLMPRMFVGAAERDLTVEMFGLTLPSPIFMAPIGVIGLCAQDGHGYLATARAAARTGVPMVVSTLTADPMEDVAAEFGDTPGFFQLYTPKDRELAASLVQRAESAGFKGIVVTLDTWIPGWRPRDLSTANFPQLRGHCLSNYTSDPVFCAGLPRPPGGRPAGDRAALGPALRKPADLERSRLAARTHRSATHRQGHLPSR
;
A
#
# COMPACT_ATOMS: atom_id res chain seq x y z
N MET A 1 1.94 -14.14 27.27
CA MET A 1 1.00 -15.10 26.68
C MET A 1 1.64 -15.62 25.41
N ALA A 2 1.72 -16.93 25.22
CA ALA A 2 2.29 -17.49 24.00
C ALA A 2 1.30 -17.30 22.84
N PHE A 3 1.77 -17.11 21.61
CA PHE A 3 0.89 -16.91 20.46
C PHE A 3 -0.14 -18.04 20.26
N GLY A 4 0.22 -19.27 20.65
CA GLY A 4 -0.67 -20.43 20.60
C GLY A 4 -1.82 -20.39 21.59
N ASP A 5 -1.77 -19.52 22.61
CA ASP A 5 -2.81 -19.44 23.65
C ASP A 5 -4.12 -18.83 23.10
N TYR A 6 -4.09 -18.15 21.95
CA TYR A 6 -5.26 -17.60 21.27
C TYR A 6 -6.35 -18.66 21.01
N GLN A 7 -5.97 -19.92 20.78
CA GLN A 7 -6.93 -21.01 20.59
C GLN A 7 -7.76 -21.28 21.86
N TYR A 8 -7.19 -21.06 23.05
CA TYR A 8 -7.88 -21.29 24.31
C TYR A 8 -8.95 -20.24 24.55
N GLU A 9 -8.72 -18.98 24.15
CA GLU A 9 -9.76 -17.94 24.19
C GLU A 9 -10.99 -18.38 23.39
N ILE A 10 -10.79 -18.94 22.20
CA ILE A 10 -11.88 -19.45 21.35
C ILE A 10 -12.61 -20.62 22.03
N TYR A 11 -11.87 -21.62 22.51
CA TYR A 11 -12.49 -22.78 23.17
C TYR A 11 -13.26 -22.39 24.43
N PHE A 12 -12.72 -21.49 25.24
CA PHE A 12 -13.37 -21.04 26.48
C PHE A 12 -14.61 -20.20 26.22
N GLN A 13 -14.61 -19.34 25.20
CA GLN A 13 -15.84 -18.65 24.75
C GLN A 13 -16.90 -19.66 24.26
N GLY A 14 -16.48 -20.77 23.64
CA GLY A 14 -17.38 -21.86 23.27
C GLY A 14 -18.15 -22.47 24.45
N LEU A 15 -17.59 -22.47 25.66
CA LEU A 15 -18.25 -23.00 26.87
C LEU A 15 -19.45 -22.15 27.30
N SER A 16 -19.49 -20.87 26.95
CA SER A 16 -20.63 -19.96 27.17
C SER A 16 -21.56 -19.88 25.95
N GLY A 17 -21.35 -20.72 24.93
CA GLY A 17 -22.15 -20.74 23.71
C GLY A 17 -21.76 -19.68 22.68
N VAL A 18 -20.64 -18.98 22.88
CA VAL A 18 -20.12 -18.00 21.92
C VAL A 18 -19.24 -18.70 20.90
N VAL A 19 -19.68 -18.71 19.64
CA VAL A 19 -18.91 -19.28 18.52
C VAL A 19 -18.21 -18.17 17.71
N PRO A 20 -17.05 -18.45 17.08
CA PRO A 20 -16.34 -17.46 16.29
C PRO A 20 -17.16 -16.94 15.09
N GLY A 21 -17.20 -15.61 14.94
CA GLY A 21 -17.84 -14.97 13.77
C GLY A 21 -16.96 -14.95 12.51
N LEU A 22 -15.65 -15.11 12.67
CA LEU A 22 -14.65 -15.08 11.58
C LEU A 22 -14.16 -16.49 11.22
N PRO A 23 -13.75 -16.72 9.95
CA PRO A 23 -13.15 -17.98 9.49
C PRO A 23 -11.89 -18.38 10.26
N MET A 24 -11.67 -19.70 10.41
CA MET A 24 -10.46 -20.27 11.03
C MET A 24 -9.45 -20.85 10.03
N ALA A 25 -9.80 -20.87 8.74
CA ALA A 25 -8.93 -21.36 7.68
C ALA A 25 -8.79 -20.32 6.56
N PHE A 26 -7.62 -20.25 5.93
CA PHE A 26 -7.34 -19.31 4.85
C PHE A 26 -8.32 -19.42 3.68
N ALA A 27 -8.64 -20.65 3.23
CA ALA A 27 -9.56 -20.86 2.11
C ALA A 27 -10.98 -20.33 2.41
N GLU A 28 -11.45 -20.44 3.64
CA GLU A 28 -12.74 -19.88 4.04
C GLU A 28 -12.66 -18.35 4.16
N LEU A 29 -11.56 -17.81 4.68
CA LEU A 29 -11.33 -16.36 4.70
C LEU A 29 -11.35 -15.76 3.29
N GLU A 30 -10.65 -16.38 2.36
CA GLU A 30 -10.62 -15.98 0.95
C GLU A 30 -12.02 -16.02 0.32
N SER A 31 -12.77 -17.11 0.52
CA SER A 31 -14.14 -17.25 0.02
C SER A 31 -15.09 -16.20 0.60
N ARG A 32 -15.03 -15.95 1.92
CA ARG A 32 -15.85 -14.89 2.55
C ARG A 32 -15.44 -13.49 2.07
N ALA A 33 -14.15 -13.24 1.87
CA ALA A 33 -13.67 -11.98 1.32
C ALA A 33 -14.16 -11.77 -0.13
N GLN A 34 -14.17 -12.82 -0.96
CA GLN A 34 -14.72 -12.77 -2.32
C GLN A 34 -16.19 -12.32 -2.34
N MET A 35 -16.98 -12.82 -1.39
CA MET A 35 -18.40 -12.46 -1.29
C MET A 35 -18.62 -11.05 -0.73
N ALA A 36 -17.70 -10.56 0.11
CA ALA A 36 -17.84 -9.27 0.79
C ALA A 36 -17.27 -8.08 0.00
N LEU A 37 -16.26 -8.30 -0.84
CA LEU A 37 -15.59 -7.24 -1.57
C LEU A 37 -16.32 -6.87 -2.87
N PRO A 38 -16.31 -5.58 -3.28
CA PRO A 38 -16.76 -5.19 -4.61
C PRO A 38 -15.98 -5.96 -5.69
N PRO A 39 -16.61 -6.42 -6.79
CA PRO A 39 -15.94 -7.23 -7.81
C PRO A 39 -14.65 -6.62 -8.37
N SER A 40 -14.60 -5.28 -8.51
CA SER A 40 -13.40 -4.57 -8.97
C SER A 40 -12.27 -4.56 -7.95
N VAL A 41 -12.57 -4.47 -6.65
CA VAL A 41 -11.57 -4.57 -5.58
C VAL A 41 -11.06 -5.99 -5.49
N TRP A 42 -11.97 -6.97 -5.46
CA TRP A 42 -11.63 -8.40 -5.45
C TRP A 42 -10.69 -8.76 -6.61
N SER A 43 -11.07 -8.43 -7.84
CA SER A 43 -10.29 -8.73 -9.04
C SER A 43 -8.86 -8.16 -8.96
N TYR A 44 -8.70 -6.96 -8.42
CA TYR A 44 -7.40 -6.30 -8.30
C TYR A 44 -6.54 -6.89 -7.17
N VAL A 45 -7.16 -7.36 -6.09
CA VAL A 45 -6.47 -7.97 -4.94
C VAL A 45 -5.98 -9.37 -5.27
N VAL A 46 -6.81 -10.22 -5.90
CA VAL A 46 -6.44 -11.62 -6.19
C VAL A 46 -5.77 -11.82 -7.55
N GLY A 47 -5.88 -10.82 -8.44
CA GLY A 47 -5.36 -10.90 -9.81
C GLY A 47 -3.85 -10.89 -9.88
N GLY A 48 -3.29 -11.90 -10.55
CA GLY A 48 -1.86 -12.03 -10.81
C GLY A 48 -1.46 -11.59 -12.22
N ALA A 49 -0.16 -11.71 -12.51
CA ALA A 49 0.36 -11.50 -13.86
C ALA A 49 0.14 -12.73 -14.75
N GLY A 50 -0.15 -12.50 -16.03
CA GLY A 50 -0.32 -13.55 -17.03
C GLY A 50 -1.44 -14.52 -16.68
N ASP A 51 -1.15 -15.83 -16.78
CA ASP A 51 -2.03 -16.92 -16.38
C ASP A 51 -1.96 -17.25 -14.86
N GLU A 52 -1.30 -16.37 -14.10
CA GLU A 52 -1.12 -16.44 -12.65
C GLU A 52 -0.32 -17.67 -12.19
N ARG A 53 0.42 -18.32 -13.10
CA ARG A 53 1.24 -19.49 -12.79
C ARG A 53 2.21 -19.24 -11.66
N THR A 54 2.93 -18.12 -11.68
CA THR A 54 3.91 -17.81 -10.61
C THR A 54 3.23 -17.60 -9.26
N GLN A 55 2.04 -16.99 -9.23
CA GLN A 55 1.29 -16.78 -8.00
C GLN A 55 0.90 -18.13 -7.35
N ARG A 56 0.40 -19.09 -8.14
CA ARG A 56 0.13 -20.45 -7.64
C ARG A 56 1.39 -21.18 -7.21
N ALA A 57 2.44 -21.10 -8.03
CA ALA A 57 3.73 -21.74 -7.75
C ALA A 57 4.36 -21.26 -6.43
N ASN A 58 4.14 -19.99 -6.05
CA ASN A 58 4.61 -19.46 -4.76
C ASN A 58 3.98 -20.20 -3.56
N CYS A 59 2.69 -20.51 -3.63
CA CYS A 59 1.99 -21.27 -2.58
C CYS A 59 2.40 -22.75 -2.60
N GLU A 60 2.38 -23.38 -3.79
CA GLU A 60 2.74 -24.80 -3.99
C GLU A 60 4.20 -25.09 -3.60
N ALA A 61 5.08 -24.09 -3.61
CA ALA A 61 6.48 -24.26 -3.20
C ALA A 61 6.63 -24.72 -1.75
N PHE A 62 5.69 -24.38 -0.86
CA PHE A 62 5.74 -24.78 0.56
C PHE A 62 5.45 -26.28 0.74
N ASP A 63 4.67 -26.91 -0.14
CA ASP A 63 4.34 -28.34 -0.08
C ASP A 63 5.55 -29.25 -0.30
N ARG A 64 6.64 -28.68 -0.82
CA ARG A 64 7.91 -29.38 -1.07
C ARG A 64 8.77 -29.53 0.17
N TRP A 65 8.36 -28.95 1.30
CA TRP A 65 9.10 -28.95 2.55
C TRP A 65 8.27 -29.55 3.68
N GLY A 66 8.92 -30.36 4.52
CA GLY A 66 8.31 -30.95 5.72
C GLY A 66 9.14 -30.63 6.96
N LEU A 67 8.48 -30.18 8.02
CA LEU A 67 9.11 -30.00 9.33
C LEU A 67 9.20 -31.36 10.04
N MET A 68 10.41 -31.81 10.39
CA MET A 68 10.61 -33.07 11.12
C MET A 68 10.16 -32.91 12.59
N PRO A 69 9.16 -33.67 13.07
CA PRO A 69 8.75 -33.63 14.47
C PRO A 69 9.90 -34.07 15.39
N ARG A 70 10.15 -33.29 16.45
CA ARG A 70 11.20 -33.58 17.44
C ARG A 70 10.55 -33.89 18.79
N MET A 71 10.61 -35.16 19.20
CA MET A 71 10.02 -35.63 20.46
C MET A 71 10.98 -35.45 21.63
N PHE A 72 10.44 -35.37 22.86
CA PHE A 72 11.20 -35.22 24.12
C PHE A 72 12.14 -33.99 24.19
N VAL A 73 11.81 -32.89 23.51
CA VAL A 73 12.63 -31.66 23.49
C VAL A 73 12.29 -30.70 24.64
N GLY A 74 11.11 -30.81 25.26
CA GLY A 74 10.72 -29.97 26.39
C GLY A 74 10.49 -28.49 26.03
N ALA A 75 10.09 -28.18 24.79
CA ALA A 75 9.81 -26.82 24.30
C ALA A 75 8.47 -26.26 24.83
N ALA A 76 8.30 -26.26 26.16
CA ALA A 76 7.10 -25.76 26.84
C ALA A 76 6.95 -24.24 26.66
N GLU A 77 8.05 -23.50 26.64
CA GLU A 77 8.10 -22.08 26.31
C GLU A 77 8.71 -21.88 24.93
N ARG A 78 8.14 -20.97 24.14
CA ARG A 78 8.62 -20.65 22.79
C ARG A 78 8.92 -19.16 22.73
N ASP A 79 10.20 -18.85 22.54
CA ASP A 79 10.64 -17.50 22.25
C ASP A 79 10.61 -17.29 20.73
N LEU A 80 9.74 -16.39 20.28
CA LEU A 80 9.65 -15.97 18.88
C LEU A 80 10.17 -14.54 18.71
N THR A 81 10.79 -13.96 19.73
CA THR A 81 11.37 -12.62 19.63
C THR A 81 12.51 -12.61 18.61
N VAL A 82 12.66 -11.48 17.92
CA VAL A 82 13.74 -11.29 16.95
C VAL A 82 14.29 -9.88 17.06
N GLU A 83 15.62 -9.76 17.01
CA GLU A 83 16.32 -8.49 16.91
C GLU A 83 16.49 -8.08 15.45
N MET A 84 15.98 -6.92 15.06
CA MET A 84 16.10 -6.40 13.70
C MET A 84 16.35 -4.88 13.72
N PHE A 85 17.46 -4.43 13.15
CA PHE A 85 17.84 -3.01 13.07
C PHE A 85 17.86 -2.28 14.43
N GLY A 86 18.20 -2.99 15.50
CA GLY A 86 18.19 -2.45 16.88
C GLY A 86 16.79 -2.40 17.52
N LEU A 87 15.80 -3.05 16.92
CA LEU A 87 14.46 -3.23 17.46
C LEU A 87 14.29 -4.69 17.93
N THR A 88 13.75 -4.85 19.13
CA THR A 88 13.23 -6.14 19.59
C THR A 88 11.78 -6.29 19.14
N LEU A 89 11.50 -7.23 18.24
CA LEU A 89 10.15 -7.54 17.77
C LEU A 89 9.60 -8.77 18.48
N PRO A 90 8.30 -8.81 18.82
CA PRO A 90 7.71 -9.94 19.54
C PRO A 90 7.53 -11.19 18.67
N SER A 91 7.60 -11.06 17.34
CA SER A 91 7.44 -12.15 16.38
C SER A 91 8.21 -11.88 15.08
N PRO A 92 8.57 -12.93 14.31
CA PRO A 92 9.33 -12.80 13.07
C PRO A 92 8.42 -12.61 11.85
N ILE A 93 7.33 -11.84 11.99
CA ILE A 93 6.35 -11.60 10.93
C ILE A 93 6.05 -10.11 10.77
N PHE A 94 5.66 -9.73 9.56
CA PHE A 94 5.33 -8.36 9.17
C PHE A 94 4.07 -8.36 8.30
N MET A 95 3.29 -7.29 8.37
CA MET A 95 2.25 -7.04 7.37
C MET A 95 2.87 -6.34 6.16
N ALA A 96 2.87 -7.04 5.02
CA ALA A 96 3.45 -6.57 3.77
C ALA A 96 2.73 -5.32 3.20
N PRO A 97 3.42 -4.49 2.39
CA PRO A 97 2.82 -3.28 1.84
C PRO A 97 1.80 -3.59 0.74
N ILE A 98 0.52 -3.30 1.00
CA ILE A 98 -0.59 -3.48 0.05
C ILE A 98 -1.19 -2.12 -0.29
N GLY A 99 -0.90 -1.62 -1.49
CA GLY A 99 -1.29 -0.28 -1.96
C GLY A 99 -2.79 0.01 -2.13
N VAL A 100 -3.66 -0.97 -1.87
CA VAL A 100 -5.12 -0.85 -1.94
C VAL A 100 -5.83 -1.35 -0.69
N ILE A 101 -5.11 -1.61 0.41
CA ILE A 101 -5.71 -2.19 1.63
C ILE A 101 -6.82 -1.29 2.20
N GLY A 102 -6.72 0.03 2.00
CA GLY A 102 -7.78 0.99 2.29
C GLY A 102 -9.13 0.59 1.70
N LEU A 103 -9.14 0.16 0.43
CA LEU A 103 -10.35 -0.22 -0.32
C LEU A 103 -10.90 -1.60 0.08
N CYS A 104 -10.14 -2.39 0.84
CA CYS A 104 -10.59 -3.69 1.33
C CYS A 104 -11.52 -3.57 2.55
N ALA A 105 -11.48 -2.44 3.25
CA ALA A 105 -12.43 -2.12 4.31
C ALA A 105 -13.64 -1.38 3.74
N GLN A 106 -14.83 -1.66 4.27
CA GLN A 106 -16.09 -1.07 3.78
C GLN A 106 -16.16 0.45 3.97
N ASP A 107 -15.45 0.98 4.96
CA ASP A 107 -15.33 2.41 5.25
C ASP A 107 -14.24 3.11 4.41
N GLY A 108 -13.44 2.36 3.65
CA GLY A 108 -12.32 2.89 2.87
C GLY A 108 -11.05 3.19 3.67
N HIS A 109 -11.04 2.93 4.98
CA HIS A 109 -9.97 3.27 5.92
C HIS A 109 -9.21 2.02 6.42
N GLY A 110 -9.06 1.03 5.53
CA GLY A 110 -8.34 -0.20 5.84
C GLY A 110 -6.91 0.00 6.34
N TYR A 111 -6.22 1.09 5.95
CA TYR A 111 -4.89 1.42 6.48
C TYR A 111 -4.92 1.69 7.99
N LEU A 112 -5.86 2.51 8.45
CA LEU A 112 -6.04 2.81 9.89
C LEU A 112 -6.43 1.54 10.65
N ALA A 113 -7.32 0.71 10.07
CA ALA A 113 -7.70 -0.56 10.68
C ALA A 113 -6.52 -1.53 10.83
N THR A 114 -5.66 -1.64 9.81
CA THR A 114 -4.44 -2.45 9.84
C THR A 114 -3.42 -1.90 10.83
N ALA A 115 -3.23 -0.59 10.91
CA ALA A 115 -2.32 0.03 11.87
C ALA A 115 -2.76 -0.21 13.33
N ARG A 116 -4.06 -0.09 13.63
CA ARG A 116 -4.60 -0.49 14.94
C ARG A 116 -4.42 -1.97 15.23
N ALA A 117 -4.49 -2.83 14.23
CA ALA A 117 -4.19 -4.25 14.40
C ALA A 117 -2.70 -4.46 14.72
N ALA A 118 -1.79 -3.71 14.07
CA ALA A 118 -0.36 -3.69 14.39
C ALA A 118 -0.12 -3.31 15.86
N ALA A 119 -0.75 -2.24 16.33
CA ALA A 119 -0.65 -1.77 17.71
C ALA A 119 -1.11 -2.83 18.72
N ARG A 120 -2.22 -3.52 18.46
CA ARG A 120 -2.76 -4.55 19.37
C ARG A 120 -1.96 -5.85 19.38
N THR A 121 -1.34 -6.21 18.25
CA THR A 121 -0.68 -7.51 18.07
C THR A 121 0.84 -7.46 18.24
N GLY A 122 1.43 -6.26 18.17
CA GLY A 122 2.88 -6.10 18.10
C GLY A 122 3.48 -6.47 16.73
N VAL A 123 2.67 -6.87 15.74
CA VAL A 123 3.14 -7.24 14.40
C VAL A 123 3.35 -5.97 13.58
N PRO A 124 4.58 -5.66 13.13
CA PRO A 124 4.84 -4.41 12.41
C PRO A 124 4.12 -4.35 11.06
N MET A 125 3.70 -3.14 10.69
CA MET A 125 3.10 -2.85 9.38
C MET A 125 4.09 -2.15 8.46
N VAL A 126 4.17 -2.60 7.21
CA VAL A 126 4.82 -1.86 6.13
C VAL A 126 3.75 -1.09 5.33
N VAL A 127 3.76 0.23 5.41
CA VAL A 127 2.77 1.10 4.74
C VAL A 127 3.22 1.40 3.31
N SER A 128 2.35 1.20 2.32
CA SER A 128 2.69 1.50 0.93
C SER A 128 2.82 3.01 0.68
N THR A 129 3.50 3.41 -0.39
CA THR A 129 3.41 4.80 -0.90
C THR A 129 1.99 5.14 -1.35
N LEU A 130 1.25 4.18 -1.91
CA LEU A 130 -0.12 4.39 -2.41
C LEU A 130 -1.13 4.13 -1.30
N THR A 131 -1.65 5.16 -0.63
CA THR A 131 -2.54 5.00 0.53
C THR A 131 -3.85 5.77 0.40
N ALA A 132 -4.92 5.25 1.01
CA ALA A 132 -6.19 5.96 1.15
C ALA A 132 -6.14 7.02 2.26
N ASP A 133 -5.27 6.83 3.25
CA ASP A 133 -5.03 7.72 4.38
C ASP A 133 -3.59 8.26 4.32
N PRO A 134 -3.33 9.54 4.65
CA PRO A 134 -1.96 10.05 4.79
C PRO A 134 -1.11 9.18 5.72
N MET A 135 0.17 8.97 5.38
CA MET A 135 1.08 8.12 6.17
C MET A 135 1.20 8.58 7.63
N GLU A 136 1.04 9.88 7.89
CA GLU A 136 1.08 10.48 9.21
C GLU A 136 -0.10 10.01 10.08
N ASP A 137 -1.31 9.97 9.50
CA ASP A 137 -2.52 9.50 10.19
C ASP A 137 -2.42 7.99 10.46
N VAL A 138 -1.85 7.23 9.53
CA VAL A 138 -1.60 5.79 9.71
C VAL A 138 -0.55 5.56 10.80
N ALA A 139 0.52 6.36 10.82
CA ALA A 139 1.60 6.23 11.79
C ALA A 139 1.13 6.51 13.23
N ALA A 140 0.20 7.45 13.40
CA ALA A 140 -0.39 7.78 14.70
C ALA A 140 -1.14 6.59 15.34
N GLU A 141 -1.60 5.62 14.54
CA GLU A 141 -2.36 4.46 15.01
C GLU A 141 -1.48 3.28 15.46
N PHE A 142 -0.16 3.35 15.32
CA PHE A 142 0.75 2.22 15.62
C PHE A 142 0.99 1.98 17.12
N GLY A 143 0.72 2.96 17.98
CA GLY A 143 1.13 2.88 19.39
C GLY A 143 2.64 2.65 19.51
N ASP A 144 3.04 1.64 20.27
CA ASP A 144 4.46 1.28 20.46
C ASP A 144 5.01 0.32 19.39
N THR A 145 4.14 -0.23 18.53
CA THR A 145 4.57 -1.16 17.47
C THR A 145 5.30 -0.38 16.38
N PRO A 146 6.48 -0.82 15.91
CA PRO A 146 7.19 -0.10 14.85
C PRO A 146 6.45 -0.20 13.51
N GLY A 147 6.37 0.93 12.80
CA GLY A 147 5.93 0.98 11.41
C GLY A 147 7.11 1.14 10.44
N PHE A 148 6.97 0.59 9.23
CA PHE A 148 7.92 0.77 8.13
C PHE A 148 7.21 1.43 6.94
N PHE A 149 7.92 2.23 6.15
CA PHE A 149 7.34 2.88 4.97
C PHE A 149 7.93 2.29 3.69
N GLN A 150 7.08 1.79 2.81
CA GLN A 150 7.46 1.32 1.49
C GLN A 150 7.45 2.48 0.49
N LEU A 151 8.57 2.70 -0.17
CA LEU A 151 8.77 3.74 -1.17
C LEU A 151 8.68 3.17 -2.60
N TYR A 152 7.65 3.58 -3.33
CA TYR A 152 7.67 3.62 -4.79
C TYR A 152 8.41 4.88 -5.19
N THR A 153 9.66 4.73 -5.61
CA THR A 153 10.53 5.88 -5.87
C THR A 153 9.98 6.70 -7.04
N PRO A 154 9.50 7.93 -6.81
CA PRO A 154 9.02 8.78 -7.89
C PRO A 154 10.20 9.21 -8.77
N LYS A 155 9.90 9.63 -10.01
CA LYS A 155 10.92 10.16 -10.93
C LYS A 155 11.54 11.46 -10.43
N ASP A 156 10.74 12.25 -9.72
CA ASP A 156 11.16 13.50 -9.11
C ASP A 156 11.90 13.19 -7.79
N ARG A 157 13.19 13.54 -7.74
CA ARG A 157 14.04 13.32 -6.57
C ARG A 157 13.63 14.18 -5.38
N GLU A 158 13.10 15.37 -5.61
CA GLU A 158 12.63 16.25 -4.52
C GLU A 158 11.38 15.65 -3.88
N LEU A 159 10.47 15.09 -4.68
CA LEU A 159 9.31 14.36 -4.17
C LEU A 159 9.72 13.09 -3.42
N ALA A 160 10.71 12.35 -3.94
CA ALA A 160 11.23 11.17 -3.25
C ALA A 160 11.80 11.55 -1.87
N ALA A 161 12.60 12.61 -1.80
CA ALA A 161 13.15 13.13 -0.55
C ALA A 161 12.04 13.60 0.41
N SER A 162 11.02 14.30 -0.09
CA SER A 162 9.86 14.75 0.70
C SER A 162 9.13 13.58 1.36
N LEU A 163 8.82 12.52 0.60
CA LEU A 163 8.15 11.33 1.14
C LEU A 163 8.99 10.62 2.21
N VAL A 164 10.31 10.50 2.00
CA VAL A 164 11.21 9.90 2.99
C VAL A 164 11.30 10.76 4.26
N GLN A 165 11.45 12.08 4.13
CA GLN A 165 11.49 13.00 5.27
C GLN A 165 10.19 13.01 6.06
N ARG A 166 9.04 12.91 5.38
CA ARG A 166 7.73 12.77 6.03
C ARG A 166 7.60 11.46 6.78
N ALA A 167 8.04 10.35 6.19
CA ALA A 167 8.04 9.06 6.88
C ALA A 167 8.95 9.09 8.12
N GLU A 168 10.16 9.64 8.01
CA GLU A 168 11.06 9.82 9.15
C GLU A 168 10.42 10.69 10.25
N SER A 169 9.84 11.84 9.86
CA SER A 169 9.18 12.76 10.79
C SER A 169 7.95 12.16 11.47
N ALA A 170 7.22 11.29 10.78
CA ALA A 170 6.09 10.55 11.33
C ALA A 170 6.50 9.37 12.23
N GLY A 171 7.81 9.10 12.37
CA GLY A 171 8.34 8.11 13.31
C GLY A 171 8.49 6.69 12.75
N PHE A 172 8.34 6.50 11.43
CA PHE A 172 8.62 5.22 10.79
C PHE A 172 10.08 4.79 11.03
N LYS A 173 10.29 3.49 11.29
CA LYS A 173 11.58 2.94 11.70
C LYS A 173 12.47 2.46 10.56
N GLY A 174 11.96 2.46 9.33
CA GLY A 174 12.74 2.10 8.17
C GLY A 174 11.99 2.28 6.86
N ILE A 175 12.77 2.28 5.77
CA ILE A 175 12.27 2.44 4.40
C ILE A 175 12.46 1.13 3.64
N VAL A 176 11.39 0.67 2.99
CA VAL A 176 11.40 -0.48 2.09
C VAL A 176 11.31 0.02 0.65
N VAL A 177 12.38 -0.08 -0.13
CA VAL A 177 12.37 0.36 -1.53
C VAL A 177 11.91 -0.78 -2.43
N THR A 178 10.76 -0.62 -3.09
CA THR A 178 10.23 -1.63 -4.02
C THR A 178 10.79 -1.40 -5.42
N LEU A 179 11.47 -2.42 -5.97
CA LEU A 179 12.22 -2.31 -7.23
C LEU A 179 11.60 -3.09 -8.40
N ASP A 180 10.56 -3.89 -8.17
CA ASP A 180 10.01 -4.84 -9.16
C ASP A 180 8.73 -4.34 -9.86
N THR A 181 8.28 -3.10 -9.57
CA THR A 181 6.96 -2.59 -10.02
C THR A 181 7.00 -1.17 -10.61
N TRP A 182 8.12 -0.77 -11.21
CA TRP A 182 8.21 0.51 -11.95
C TRP A 182 7.30 0.59 -13.18
N ILE A 183 7.00 -0.57 -13.76
CA ILE A 183 6.06 -0.74 -14.87
C ILE A 183 5.07 -1.81 -14.41
N PRO A 184 3.75 -1.56 -14.52
CA PRO A 184 2.75 -2.58 -14.20
C PRO A 184 2.95 -3.84 -15.04
N GLY A 185 2.89 -5.01 -14.39
CA GLY A 185 2.85 -6.28 -15.10
C GLY A 185 1.57 -6.45 -15.93
N TRP A 186 1.58 -7.38 -16.88
CA TRP A 186 0.40 -7.73 -17.67
C TRP A 186 -0.57 -8.55 -16.83
N ARG A 187 -1.69 -7.95 -16.39
CA ARG A 187 -2.70 -8.59 -15.51
C ARG A 187 -4.04 -8.74 -16.23
N PRO A 188 -4.35 -9.90 -16.83
CA PRO A 188 -5.53 -10.07 -17.67
C PRO A 188 -6.87 -9.77 -16.98
N ARG A 189 -7.00 -10.07 -15.67
CA ARG A 189 -8.23 -9.76 -14.91
C ARG A 189 -8.51 -8.26 -14.81
N ASP A 190 -7.47 -7.46 -14.57
CA ASP A 190 -7.58 -6.00 -14.52
C ASP A 190 -7.79 -5.42 -15.91
N LEU A 191 -7.07 -5.95 -16.91
CA LEU A 191 -7.16 -5.48 -18.29
C LEU A 191 -8.53 -5.75 -18.92
N SER A 192 -9.18 -6.88 -18.60
CA SER A 192 -10.50 -7.23 -19.16
C SER A 192 -11.62 -6.27 -18.74
N THR A 193 -11.43 -5.55 -17.63
CA THR A 193 -12.40 -4.59 -17.08
C THR A 193 -11.84 -3.15 -17.04
N ALA A 194 -10.67 -2.91 -17.64
CA ALA A 194 -9.93 -1.66 -17.56
C ALA A 194 -9.84 -1.13 -16.10
N ASN A 195 -9.58 -2.03 -15.16
CA ASN A 195 -9.60 -1.71 -13.74
C ASN A 195 -8.22 -1.26 -13.24
N PHE A 196 -8.13 -0.01 -12.80
CA PHE A 196 -6.93 0.53 -12.17
C PHE A 196 -7.34 1.61 -11.14
N PRO A 197 -7.44 1.28 -9.84
CA PRO A 197 -8.01 2.17 -8.82
C PRO A 197 -7.35 3.55 -8.76
N GLN A 198 -6.03 3.62 -8.90
CA GLN A 198 -5.26 4.85 -8.79
C GLN A 198 -5.57 5.83 -9.92
N LEU A 199 -5.84 5.34 -11.15
CA LEU A 199 -6.27 6.18 -12.28
C LEU A 199 -7.64 6.83 -12.07
N ARG A 200 -8.40 6.38 -11.06
CA ARG A 200 -9.68 6.95 -10.63
C ARG A 200 -9.55 7.83 -9.39
N GLY A 201 -8.33 8.09 -8.92
CA GLY A 201 -8.05 8.97 -7.78
C GLY A 201 -8.02 8.25 -6.43
N HIS A 202 -8.10 6.92 -6.39
CA HIS A 202 -8.01 6.18 -5.13
C HIS A 202 -6.56 5.93 -4.72
N CYS A 203 -6.32 5.88 -3.41
CA CYS A 203 -5.03 5.52 -2.82
C CYS A 203 -3.88 6.47 -3.22
N LEU A 204 -4.15 7.78 -3.28
CA LEU A 204 -3.17 8.82 -3.62
C LEU A 204 -2.91 9.81 -2.48
N SER A 205 -3.35 9.51 -1.26
CA SER A 205 -3.36 10.46 -0.14
C SER A 205 -1.97 10.98 0.18
N ASN A 206 -0.95 10.12 0.19
CA ASN A 206 0.44 10.53 0.35
C ASN A 206 0.93 11.54 -0.70
N TYR A 207 0.45 11.47 -1.95
CA TYR A 207 0.79 12.45 -2.98
C TYR A 207 -0.01 13.74 -2.79
N THR A 208 -1.32 13.63 -2.57
CA THR A 208 -2.19 14.80 -2.45
C THR A 208 -2.01 15.58 -1.14
N SER A 209 -1.37 14.99 -0.13
CA SER A 209 -0.92 15.67 1.09
C SER A 209 0.55 16.09 1.04
N ASP A 210 1.29 15.78 -0.03
CA ASP A 210 2.70 16.15 -0.13
C ASP A 210 2.90 17.60 -0.62
N PRO A 211 3.70 18.43 0.07
CA PRO A 211 3.91 19.80 -0.32
C PRO A 211 4.66 19.94 -1.65
N VAL A 212 5.63 19.08 -1.95
CA VAL A 212 6.39 19.11 -3.21
C VAL A 212 5.49 18.71 -4.37
N PHE A 213 4.69 17.65 -4.21
CA PHE A 213 3.72 17.25 -5.21
C PHE A 213 2.70 18.37 -5.48
N CYS A 214 2.14 18.97 -4.42
CA CYS A 214 1.13 20.02 -4.55
C CYS A 214 1.66 21.29 -5.20
N ALA A 215 2.91 21.70 -4.91
CA ALA A 215 3.55 22.84 -5.54
C ALA A 215 3.72 22.66 -7.06
N GLY A 216 3.85 21.41 -7.52
CA GLY A 216 3.92 21.07 -8.95
C GLY A 216 2.57 21.07 -9.68
N LEU A 217 1.44 21.16 -8.97
CA LEU A 217 0.11 21.12 -9.58
C LEU A 217 -0.31 22.50 -10.12
N PRO A 218 -0.97 22.57 -11.30
CA PRO A 218 -1.52 23.83 -11.83
C PRO A 218 -2.62 24.46 -10.95
N ARG A 219 -3.28 23.65 -10.09
CA ARG A 219 -4.31 24.05 -9.13
C ARG A 219 -4.24 23.16 -7.88
N PRO A 220 -4.58 23.68 -6.69
CA PRO A 220 -4.59 22.90 -5.45
C PRO A 220 -5.54 21.69 -5.52
N PRO A 221 -5.27 20.59 -4.78
CA PRO A 221 -6.11 19.38 -4.80
C PRO A 221 -7.55 19.59 -4.31
N GLY A 222 -7.76 20.49 -3.33
CA GLY A 222 -9.01 20.66 -2.57
C GLY A 222 -10.21 21.28 -3.31
N GLY A 223 -10.27 21.17 -4.64
CA GLY A 223 -11.35 21.76 -5.44
C GLY A 223 -11.72 20.99 -6.71
N ARG A 224 -11.33 19.71 -6.83
CA ARG A 224 -11.62 18.92 -8.04
C ARG A 224 -12.81 17.97 -7.84
N PRO A 225 -13.76 17.90 -8.78
CA PRO A 225 -14.75 16.82 -8.80
C PRO A 225 -14.07 15.47 -9.05
N ALA A 226 -14.61 14.40 -8.47
CA ALA A 226 -14.15 13.04 -8.66
C ALA A 226 -14.13 12.70 -10.17
N GLY A 227 -12.94 12.38 -10.71
CA GLY A 227 -12.77 11.99 -12.12
C GLY A 227 -11.88 12.89 -12.98
N ASP A 228 -11.25 13.93 -12.43
CA ASP A 228 -10.29 14.75 -13.19
C ASP A 228 -8.98 13.97 -13.46
N ARG A 229 -8.91 13.34 -14.64
CA ARG A 229 -7.82 12.47 -15.13
C ARG A 229 -6.44 13.15 -15.25
N ALA A 230 -6.35 14.46 -15.03
CA ALA A 230 -5.16 15.25 -15.32
C ALA A 230 -4.01 15.09 -14.30
N ALA A 231 -4.25 14.53 -13.10
CA ALA A 231 -3.26 14.51 -12.02
C ALA A 231 -2.18 13.40 -12.14
N LEU A 232 -2.42 12.33 -12.89
CA LEU A 232 -1.50 11.19 -12.98
C LEU A 232 -0.55 11.23 -14.18
N GLY A 233 -0.78 12.17 -15.10
CA GLY A 233 0.06 12.37 -16.28
C GLY A 233 1.55 12.55 -15.94
N PRO A 234 1.95 13.40 -14.98
CA PRO A 234 3.37 13.66 -14.73
C PRO A 234 4.11 12.48 -14.09
N ALA A 235 3.47 11.74 -13.18
CA ALA A 235 4.09 10.60 -12.49
C ALA A 235 4.27 9.38 -13.40
N LEU A 236 3.42 9.21 -14.41
CA LEU A 236 3.41 8.03 -15.30
C LEU A 236 3.92 8.31 -16.73
N ARG A 237 4.12 9.56 -17.16
CA ARG A 237 4.61 9.90 -18.53
C ARG A 237 6.09 9.59 -18.73
N LYS A 238 6.48 9.19 -19.95
CA LYS A 238 7.88 8.92 -20.33
C LYS A 238 8.68 10.24 -20.44
N PRO A 239 10.02 10.22 -20.25
CA PRO A 239 10.86 11.43 -20.28
C PRO A 239 10.70 12.29 -21.56
N ALA A 240 10.54 11.63 -22.71
CA ALA A 240 10.36 12.30 -23.99
C ALA A 240 9.06 13.12 -24.09
N ASP A 241 8.03 12.78 -23.31
CA ASP A 241 6.73 13.45 -23.35
C ASP A 241 6.75 14.76 -22.54
N LEU A 242 7.53 14.80 -21.45
CA LEU A 242 7.70 15.97 -20.58
C LEU A 242 8.59 17.03 -21.23
N GLU A 243 9.65 16.64 -21.93
CA GLU A 243 10.49 17.58 -22.69
C GLU A 243 9.71 18.25 -23.82
N ARG A 244 8.88 17.49 -24.56
CA ARG A 244 8.01 18.05 -25.61
C ARG A 244 7.00 19.04 -25.05
N SER A 245 6.38 18.75 -23.89
CA SER A 245 5.46 19.69 -23.24
C SER A 245 6.16 20.93 -22.70
N ARG A 246 7.37 20.82 -22.13
CA ARG A 246 8.17 21.98 -21.69
C ARG A 246 8.65 22.84 -22.86
N LEU A 247 9.02 22.21 -23.99
CA LEU A 247 9.41 22.92 -25.21
C LEU A 247 8.21 23.64 -25.84
N ALA A 248 7.04 23.00 -25.88
CA ALA A 248 5.79 23.60 -26.36
C ALA A 248 5.29 24.76 -25.48
N ALA A 249 5.45 24.67 -24.16
CA ALA A 249 5.11 25.76 -23.25
C ALA A 249 6.07 26.96 -23.37
N ARG A 250 7.35 26.71 -23.68
CA ARG A 250 8.34 27.76 -23.96
C ARG A 250 8.07 28.47 -25.29
N THR A 251 7.72 27.75 -26.35
CA THR A 251 7.38 28.36 -27.64
C THR A 251 6.10 29.20 -27.59
N HIS A 252 5.11 28.80 -26.77
CA HIS A 252 3.89 29.57 -26.60
C HIS A 252 4.09 30.89 -25.84
N ARG A 253 4.96 30.93 -24.82
CA ARG A 253 5.31 32.18 -24.10
C ARG A 253 6.12 33.16 -24.97
N SER A 254 6.93 32.67 -25.91
CA SER A 254 7.64 33.53 -26.85
C SER A 254 6.74 34.13 -27.96
N ALA A 255 5.64 33.47 -28.29
CA ALA A 255 4.71 33.96 -29.31
C ALA A 255 3.77 35.07 -28.79
N THR A 256 3.36 35.01 -27.53
CA THR A 256 2.49 36.03 -26.91
C THR A 256 3.20 37.34 -26.58
N HIS A 257 4.54 37.37 -26.55
CA HIS A 257 5.30 38.60 -26.25
C HIS A 257 5.64 39.46 -27.48
N ARG A 258 5.30 39.02 -28.71
CA ARG A 258 5.59 39.75 -29.97
C ARG A 258 4.40 40.46 -30.62
N GLN A 259 3.18 40.36 -30.09
CA GLN A 259 2.02 41.10 -30.59
C GLN A 259 1.66 42.24 -29.64
N GLY A 260 2.32 43.39 -29.79
CA GLY A 260 2.01 44.54 -28.95
C GLY A 260 2.83 45.79 -29.24
N HIS A 261 3.03 46.17 -30.51
CA HIS A 261 3.29 47.57 -30.89
C HIS A 261 3.25 47.73 -32.42
N LEU A 262 2.21 48.39 -32.92
CA LEU A 262 2.17 49.00 -34.25
C LEU A 262 1.50 50.37 -34.09
N PRO A 263 2.18 51.49 -34.42
CA PRO A 263 1.63 52.82 -34.25
C PRO A 263 0.69 53.18 -35.42
N SER A 264 -0.40 53.85 -35.09
CA SER A 264 -1.40 54.39 -36.01
C SER A 264 -0.84 55.53 -36.87
N ARG A 265 -1.12 55.48 -38.17
CA ARG A 265 -1.20 56.63 -39.08
C ARG A 265 -2.61 56.67 -39.67
#